data_AF-A0A958Z1D4-F1
#
_entry.id   AF-A0A958Z1D4-F1
#
_cell.length_a   1.000
_cell.length_b   1.000
_cell.length_c   1.000
_cell.angle_alpha   90.00
_cell.angle_beta   90.00
_cell.angle_gamma   90.00
#
_symmetry.space_group_name_H-M   'P 1'
#
loop_
_entity.id
_entity.type
_entity.pdbx_description
1 polymer ?
#
loop_
_entity_poly.entity_id
_entity_poly.type
_entity_poly.pdbx_seq_one_letter_code
_entity_poly.pdbx_strand_id
1 'polypeptide(L)'
;MKKQSKLTKPKNNKTGLPDNLKSGIENLSGMSIDAVNVQRNFFKPAQLQAHAYAQGTDIHVASGQEKHLPHEAWHVVQQKQGRVKPAMQMKDKVDVNDDIELKKEADEAGQNAPS
;
A
#
# COMPACT_ATOMS: atom_id res chain seq x y z
N MET A 1 9.33 -3.39 -36.44
CA MET A 1 9.88 -3.98 -35.21
C MET A 1 8.76 -4.20 -34.20
N LYS A 2 8.51 -5.43 -33.75
CA LYS A 2 7.52 -5.75 -32.71
C LYS A 2 8.23 -5.73 -31.35
N LYS A 3 7.92 -4.78 -30.46
CA LYS A 3 8.41 -4.80 -29.07
C LYS A 3 7.70 -5.95 -28.36
N GLN A 4 8.41 -7.05 -28.14
CA GLN A 4 7.95 -8.13 -27.28
C GLN A 4 8.03 -7.64 -25.83
N SER A 5 6.88 -7.36 -25.25
CA SER A 5 6.69 -7.27 -23.80
C SER A 5 7.00 -8.64 -23.21
N LYS A 6 8.18 -8.78 -22.59
CA LYS A 6 8.53 -9.92 -21.74
C LYS A 6 7.53 -9.97 -20.58
N LEU A 7 6.48 -10.77 -20.72
CA LEU A 7 5.68 -11.24 -19.60
C LEU A 7 6.57 -12.17 -18.77
N THR A 8 7.30 -11.58 -17.83
CA THR A 8 7.93 -12.34 -16.75
C THR A 8 6.80 -13.07 -16.01
N LYS A 9 6.88 -14.40 -15.88
CA LYS A 9 5.97 -15.18 -15.03
C LYS A 9 5.78 -14.43 -13.70
N PRO A 10 4.55 -14.23 -13.21
CA PRO A 10 4.34 -13.55 -11.93
C PRO A 10 5.14 -14.31 -10.89
N LYS A 11 6.12 -13.61 -10.30
CA LYS A 11 6.84 -14.06 -9.13
C LYS A 11 5.75 -14.31 -8.08
N ASN A 12 5.73 -15.51 -7.48
CA ASN A 12 4.68 -15.89 -6.53
C ASN A 12 4.45 -14.74 -5.52
N ASN A 13 3.26 -14.14 -5.56
CA ASN A 13 2.93 -12.97 -4.79
C ASN A 13 2.69 -13.38 -3.33
N LYS A 14 3.67 -13.04 -2.48
CA LYS A 14 3.63 -13.33 -1.05
C LYS A 14 3.21 -12.12 -0.21
N THR A 15 2.81 -11.03 -0.86
CA THR A 15 2.53 -9.77 -0.18
C THR A 15 1.19 -9.77 0.54
N GLY A 16 0.28 -10.65 0.14
CA GLY A 16 -1.11 -10.66 0.59
C GLY A 16 -2.01 -9.64 -0.13
N LEU A 17 -1.47 -8.83 -1.05
CA LEU A 17 -2.24 -8.02 -2.00
C LEU A 17 -2.77 -8.90 -3.15
N PRO A 18 -3.92 -8.55 -3.76
CA PRO A 18 -4.31 -9.08 -5.06
C PRO A 18 -3.21 -8.86 -6.11
N ASP A 19 -3.02 -9.82 -7.03
CA ASP A 19 -1.96 -9.76 -8.06
C ASP A 19 -2.10 -8.56 -9.00
N ASN A 20 -3.34 -8.26 -9.39
CA ASN A 20 -3.66 -7.10 -10.21
C ASN A 20 -3.28 -5.81 -9.49
N LEU A 21 -3.67 -5.69 -8.22
CA LEU A 21 -3.36 -4.51 -7.42
C LEU A 21 -1.85 -4.32 -7.27
N LYS A 22 -1.13 -5.39 -6.90
CA LYS A 22 0.34 -5.33 -6.80
C LYS A 22 0.95 -4.86 -8.11
N SER A 23 0.62 -5.52 -9.21
CA SER A 23 1.17 -5.19 -10.53
C SER A 23 0.81 -3.76 -10.96
N GLY A 24 -0.41 -3.33 -10.66
CA GLY A 24 -0.90 -1.97 -10.90
C GLY A 24 -0.08 -0.91 -10.19
N ILE A 25 0.12 -1.08 -8.88
CA ILE A 25 0.92 -0.15 -8.06
C ILE A 25 2.38 -0.13 -8.49
N GLU A 26 2.98 -1.28 -8.82
CA GLU A 26 4.36 -1.34 -9.32
C GLU A 26 4.51 -0.63 -10.67
N ASN A 27 3.54 -0.78 -11.57
CA ASN A 27 3.53 -0.10 -12.86
C ASN A 27 3.34 1.41 -12.72
N LEU A 28 2.46 1.86 -11.84
CA LEU A 28 2.18 3.28 -11.59
C LEU A 28 3.35 3.98 -10.89
N SER A 29 3.97 3.30 -9.92
CA SER A 29 5.06 3.87 -9.11
C SER A 29 6.46 3.68 -9.70
N GLY A 30 6.65 2.72 -10.61
CA GLY A 30 7.96 2.31 -11.10
C GLY A 30 8.82 1.59 -10.06
N MET A 31 8.25 1.19 -8.92
CA MET A 31 8.97 0.57 -7.80
C MET A 31 8.40 -0.80 -7.45
N SER A 32 9.25 -1.75 -7.05
CA SER A 32 8.79 -3.01 -6.50
C SER A 32 8.20 -2.83 -5.09
N ILE A 33 7.06 -3.46 -4.86
CA ILE A 33 6.42 -3.58 -3.54
C ILE A 33 6.39 -5.04 -3.06
N ASP A 34 7.30 -5.89 -3.55
CA ASP A 34 7.42 -7.31 -3.14
C ASP A 34 7.65 -7.51 -1.62
N ALA A 35 8.15 -6.49 -0.94
CA ALA A 35 8.36 -6.51 0.51
C ALA A 35 7.07 -6.24 1.31
N VAL A 36 5.98 -5.84 0.65
CA VAL A 36 4.70 -5.59 1.34
C VAL A 36 4.21 -6.84 2.05
N ASN A 37 3.62 -6.68 3.22
CA ASN A 37 3.00 -7.75 3.98
C ASN A 37 1.63 -7.32 4.53
N VAL A 38 0.54 -7.85 3.95
CA VAL A 38 -0.83 -7.55 4.35
C VAL A 38 -1.26 -8.46 5.51
N GLN A 39 -1.46 -7.86 6.68
CA GLN A 39 -1.95 -8.49 7.88
C GLN A 39 -3.45 -8.22 8.07
N ARG A 40 -4.28 -9.25 7.85
CA ARG A 40 -5.74 -9.19 8.07
C ARG A 40 -6.06 -9.50 9.53
N ASN A 41 -6.16 -8.47 10.36
CA ASN A 41 -6.34 -8.61 11.79
C ASN A 41 -7.54 -7.80 12.27
N PHE A 42 -8.42 -8.42 13.05
CA PHE A 42 -9.56 -7.72 13.66
C PHE A 42 -9.12 -6.66 14.70
N PHE A 43 -8.06 -6.94 15.45
CA PHE A 43 -7.72 -6.18 16.66
C PHE A 43 -6.85 -4.93 16.41
N LYS A 44 -5.85 -4.99 15.53
CA LYS A 44 -4.84 -3.92 15.39
C LYS A 44 -5.42 -2.61 14.82
N PRO A 45 -6.18 -2.60 13.71
CA PRO A 45 -6.79 -1.36 13.21
C PRO A 45 -7.85 -0.81 14.17
N ALA A 46 -8.60 -1.69 14.84
CA ALA A 46 -9.63 -1.30 15.81
C ALA A 46 -9.05 -0.56 17.02
N GLN A 47 -7.84 -0.92 17.49
CA GLN A 47 -7.13 -0.20 18.55
C GLN A 47 -6.85 1.28 18.19
N LEU A 48 -6.75 1.57 16.89
CA LEU A 48 -6.50 2.90 16.36
C LEU A 48 -7.75 3.58 15.81
N GLN A 49 -8.92 2.96 15.97
CA GLN A 49 -10.17 3.38 15.34
C GLN A 49 -10.05 3.55 13.82
N ALA A 50 -9.19 2.77 13.17
CA ALA A 50 -8.94 2.80 11.73
C ALA A 50 -9.48 1.53 11.04
N HIS A 51 -9.79 1.64 9.75
CA HIS A 51 -10.18 0.48 8.92
C HIS A 51 -8.96 -0.25 8.36
N ALA A 52 -7.92 0.49 8.01
CA ALA A 52 -6.62 -0.02 7.59
C ALA A 52 -5.53 1.03 7.86
N TYR A 53 -4.27 0.61 7.81
CA TYR A 53 -3.12 1.51 7.79
C TYR A 53 -1.86 0.83 7.24
N ALA A 54 -0.94 1.63 6.68
CA ALA A 54 0.40 1.20 6.30
C ALA A 54 1.48 1.73 7.26
N GLN A 55 2.41 0.87 7.65
CA GLN A 55 3.59 1.24 8.43
C GLN A 55 4.82 0.51 7.88
N GLY A 56 5.71 1.26 7.23
CA GLY A 56 6.85 0.71 6.52
C GLY A 56 6.40 -0.13 5.33
N THR A 57 6.56 -1.45 5.42
CA THR A 57 6.07 -2.40 4.41
C THR A 57 4.88 -3.22 4.88
N ASP A 58 4.48 -3.09 6.13
CA ASP A 58 3.31 -3.80 6.64
C ASP A 58 2.04 -2.99 6.39
N ILE A 59 1.00 -3.68 5.90
CA ILE A 59 -0.35 -3.13 5.77
C ILE A 59 -1.24 -3.89 6.73
N HIS A 60 -1.84 -3.19 7.68
CA HIS A 60 -2.81 -3.76 8.59
C HIS A 60 -4.21 -3.39 8.11
N VAL A 61 -5.06 -4.40 7.93
CA VAL A 61 -6.43 -4.19 7.47
C VAL A 61 -7.40 -4.97 8.35
N ALA A 62 -8.49 -4.33 8.73
CA ALA A 62 -9.55 -5.01 9.47
C ALA A 62 -10.26 -6.00 8.53
N SER A 63 -10.70 -7.14 9.06
CA SER A 63 -11.41 -8.13 8.25
C SER A 63 -12.65 -7.50 7.58
N GLY A 64 -12.77 -7.64 6.26
CA GLY A 64 -13.85 -7.04 5.46
C GLY A 64 -13.58 -5.59 5.01
N GLN A 65 -12.41 -5.03 5.28
CA GLN A 65 -11.99 -3.69 4.88
C GLN A 65 -10.91 -3.69 3.78
N GLU A 66 -10.74 -4.81 3.07
CA GLU A 66 -9.75 -4.98 1.99
C GLU A 66 -9.92 -3.98 0.83
N LYS A 67 -11.09 -3.34 0.71
CA LYS A 67 -11.32 -2.21 -0.20
C LYS A 67 -10.36 -1.04 0.01
N HIS A 68 -9.73 -0.93 1.19
CA HIS A 68 -8.74 0.10 1.50
C HIS A 68 -7.32 -0.28 1.05
N LEU A 69 -7.06 -1.52 0.64
CA LEU A 69 -5.72 -1.98 0.24
C LEU A 69 -5.09 -1.13 -0.86
N PRO A 70 -5.80 -0.65 -1.90
CA PRO A 70 -5.16 0.18 -2.92
C PRO A 70 -4.58 1.48 -2.37
N HIS A 71 -5.32 2.11 -1.44
CA HIS A 71 -4.89 3.32 -0.75
C HIS A 71 -3.66 3.06 0.13
N GLU A 72 -3.72 2.03 0.98
CA GLU A 72 -2.62 1.69 1.89
C GLU A 72 -1.36 1.21 1.15
N ALA A 73 -1.51 0.50 0.02
CA ALA A 73 -0.39 0.11 -0.82
C ALA A 73 0.33 1.33 -1.42
N TRP A 74 -0.39 2.41 -1.74
CA TRP A 74 0.23 3.65 -2.18
C TRP A 74 0.95 4.38 -1.04
N HIS A 75 0.46 4.31 0.19
CA HIS A 75 1.21 4.82 1.33
C HIS A 75 2.57 4.14 1.50
N VAL A 76 2.67 2.83 1.24
CA VAL A 76 3.98 2.13 1.22
C VAL A 76 4.90 2.69 0.13
N VAL A 77 4.36 3.02 -1.05
CA VAL A 77 5.11 3.68 -2.14
C VAL A 77 5.66 5.04 -1.66
N GLN A 78 4.83 5.87 -1.04
CA GLN A 78 5.24 7.19 -0.55
C GLN A 78 6.30 7.11 0.56
N GLN A 79 6.16 6.15 1.48
CA GLN A 79 7.15 5.87 2.53
C GLN A 79 8.48 5.43 1.89
N LYS A 80 8.45 4.54 0.88
CA LYS A 80 9.64 4.13 0.12
C LYS A 80 10.31 5.25 -0.66
N GLN A 81 9.54 6.23 -1.16
CA GLN A 81 10.08 7.42 -1.81
C GLN A 81 10.74 8.40 -0.82
N GLY A 82 10.62 8.16 0.50
CA GLY A 82 11.10 9.08 1.53
C GLY A 82 10.31 10.39 1.57
N ARG A 83 9.10 10.42 0.99
CA ARG A 83 8.24 11.61 0.95
C ARG A 83 7.40 11.76 2.21
N VAL A 84 7.16 10.64 2.91
CA VAL A 84 6.50 10.66 4.22
C VAL A 84 7.52 11.08 5.26
N LYS A 85 7.28 12.23 5.90
CA LYS A 85 8.07 12.64 7.07
C LYS A 85 7.78 11.64 8.17
N PRO A 86 8.79 11.12 8.90
CA PRO A 86 8.53 10.32 10.09
C PRO A 86 7.75 11.20 11.07
N ALA A 87 6.46 10.93 11.21
CA ALA A 87 5.69 11.58 12.25
C ALA A 87 6.27 11.01 13.55
N MET A 88 6.70 11.90 14.46
CA MET A 88 7.19 11.53 15.80
C MET A 88 6.41 10.32 16.30
N GLN A 89 7.11 9.20 16.55
CA GLN A 89 6.56 7.97 17.11
C GLN A 89 5.85 8.28 18.44
N MET A 90 4.61 8.75 18.36
CA MET A 90 3.72 8.86 19.50
C MET A 90 3.23 7.46 19.72
N LYS A 91 3.90 6.74 20.63
CA LYS A 91 3.65 5.45 21.32
C LYS A 91 2.58 4.46 20.82
N ASP A 92 1.52 4.87 20.14
CA ASP A 92 0.45 4.05 19.57
C ASP A 92 -0.17 4.65 18.28
N LYS A 93 0.53 5.45 17.48
CA LYS A 93 -0.05 5.97 16.22
C LYS A 93 0.86 5.77 15.03
N VAL A 94 0.30 5.05 14.08
CA VAL A 94 0.71 4.89 12.67
C VAL A 94 1.33 6.19 12.15
N ASP A 95 2.36 6.06 11.31
CA ASP A 95 2.91 7.13 10.47
C ASP A 95 1.84 7.60 9.46
N VAL A 96 0.80 8.24 9.98
CA VAL A 96 -0.23 8.92 9.19
C VAL A 96 0.38 10.27 8.82
N ASN A 97 0.86 10.35 7.59
CA ASN A 97 1.32 11.60 7.04
C ASN A 97 0.13 12.55 6.82
N ASP A 98 0.04 13.64 7.58
CA ASP A 98 -1.03 14.65 7.50
C ASP A 98 -0.93 15.58 6.27
N ASP A 99 -0.10 15.25 5.28
CA ASP A 99 0.00 16.03 4.05
C ASP A 99 -1.18 15.74 3.11
N ILE A 100 -2.02 16.76 2.90
CA ILE A 100 -3.24 16.69 2.09
C ILE A 100 -2.92 16.28 0.65
N GLU A 101 -1.79 16.72 0.09
CA GLU A 101 -1.42 16.40 -1.29
C GLU A 101 -1.07 14.92 -1.44
N LEU A 102 -0.34 14.37 -0.48
CA LEU A 102 0.01 12.94 -0.46
C LEU A 102 -1.21 12.05 -0.21
N LYS A 103 -2.16 12.49 0.62
CA LYS A 103 -3.42 11.77 0.81
C LYS A 103 -4.26 11.70 -0.46
N LYS A 104 -4.34 12.82 -1.20
CA LYS A 104 -5.06 12.86 -2.48
C LYS A 104 -4.37 11.97 -3.52
N GLU A 105 -3.05 12.01 -3.60
CA GLU A 105 -2.28 11.15 -4.51
C GLU A 105 -2.53 9.65 -4.21
N ALA A 106 -2.60 9.26 -2.93
CA ALA A 106 -2.90 7.88 -2.53
C ALA A 106 -4.32 7.44 -2.90
N ASP A 107 -5.30 8.34 -2.81
CA ASP A 107 -6.68 8.08 -3.24
C ASP A 107 -6.76 7.92 -4.77
N GLU A 108 -6.18 8.85 -5.53
CA GLU A 108 -6.18 8.83 -6.99
C GLU A 108 -5.42 7.62 -7.54
N ALA A 109 -4.23 7.33 -7.01
CA ALA A 109 -3.44 6.19 -7.45
C ALA A 109 -4.08 4.85 -7.04
N GLY A 110 -4.67 4.78 -5.85
CA GLY A 110 -5.41 3.60 -5.40
C GLY A 110 -6.62 3.29 -6.28
N GLN A 111 -7.35 4.31 -6.73
CA GLN A 111 -8.47 4.14 -7.66
C GLN A 111 -8.01 3.76 -9.08
N ASN A 112 -6.87 4.27 -9.52
CA ASN A 112 -6.29 3.95 -10.83
C ASN A 112 -5.57 2.60 -10.86
N ALA A 113 -5.26 2.01 -9.70
CA ALA A 113 -4.66 0.70 -9.61
C ALA A 113 -5.75 -0.38 -9.85
N PRO A 114 -5.57 -1.29 -10.83
CA PRO A 114 -6.52 -2.36 -11.09
C PRO A 114 -6.69 -3.24 -9.84
N SER A 115 -7.95 -3.45 -9.43
CA SER A 115 -8.32 -4.27 -8.26
C SER A 115 -8.23 -5.78 -8.54
#